data_AF-A0AAV5T7W4-F1
#
_entry.id   AF-A0AAV5T7W4-F1
#
_cell.length_a   1.000
_cell.length_b   1.000
_cell.length_c   1.000
_cell.angle_alpha   90.00
_cell.angle_beta   90.00
_cell.angle_gamma   90.00
#
_symmetry.space_group_name_H-M   'P 1'
#
loop_
_entity.id
_entity.type
_entity.pdbx_description
1 polymer ?
#
loop_
_entity_poly.entity_id
_entity_poly.type
_entity_poly.pdbx_seq_one_letter_code
_entity_poly.pdbx_strand_id
1 'polypeptide(L)'
;AETWQEAQMNCKKLGTNLASIHNQQENSFVRRLAVSKGAVNGVFLGATISGKWKDFGWVDGSDWDYENFHHDFPAAGFGDCLAMDTST
;
A
#
# COMPACT_ATOMS: atom_id res chain seq x y z
N ALA A 1 4.91 -16.51 -3.38
CA ALA A 1 4.40 -15.13 -3.47
C ALA A 1 3.50 -14.92 -2.27
N GLU A 2 3.70 -13.86 -1.50
CA GLU A 2 2.84 -13.48 -0.37
C GLU A 2 1.67 -12.65 -0.92
N THR A 3 0.46 -12.88 -0.42
CA THR A 3 -0.74 -12.10 -0.76
C THR A 3 -0.87 -10.87 0.12
N TRP A 4 -1.65 -9.87 -0.30
CA TRP A 4 -1.91 -8.68 0.53
C TRP A 4 -2.54 -9.06 1.87
N GLN A 5 -3.45 -10.03 1.88
CA GLN A 5 -4.11 -10.53 3.08
C GLN A 5 -3.10 -11.19 4.03
N GLU A 6 -2.15 -11.98 3.52
CA GLU A 6 -1.09 -12.58 4.34
C GLU A 6 -0.18 -11.51 4.96
N ALA A 7 0.23 -10.51 4.18
CA ALA A 7 1.03 -9.39 4.67
C ALA A 7 0.31 -8.61 5.78
N GLN A 8 -0.98 -8.31 5.59
CA GLN A 8 -1.81 -7.65 6.60
C GLN A 8 -1.99 -8.52 7.85
N MET A 9 -2.21 -9.82 7.70
CA MET A 9 -2.27 -10.75 8.85
C MET A 9 -0.95 -10.79 9.63
N ASN A 10 0.18 -10.73 8.95
CA ASN A 10 1.49 -10.71 9.59
C ASN A 10 1.71 -9.42 10.39
N CYS A 11 1.31 -8.26 9.87
CA CYS A 11 1.28 -7.01 10.63
C CYS A 11 0.33 -7.09 11.84
N LYS A 12 -0.87 -7.65 11.66
CA LYS A 12 -1.85 -7.82 12.75
C LYS A 12 -1.34 -8.70 13.89
N LYS A 13 -0.56 -9.75 13.61
CA LYS A 13 0.08 -10.58 14.65
C LYS A 13 1.03 -9.79 15.54
N LEU A 14 1.57 -8.67 15.05
CA LEU A 14 2.43 -7.76 15.79
C LEU A 14 1.63 -6.61 16.43
N GLY A 15 0.30 -6.63 16.37
CA GLY A 15 -0.56 -5.57 16.89
C GLY A 15 -0.59 -4.30 16.02
N THR A 16 -0.13 -4.39 14.76
CA THR A 16 -0.07 -3.26 13.82
C THR A 16 -0.83 -3.54 12.51
N ASN A 17 -0.78 -2.61 11.56
CA ASN A 17 -1.31 -2.73 10.20
C ASN A 17 -0.20 -2.54 9.17
N LEU A 18 -0.47 -2.93 7.93
CA LEU A 18 0.30 -2.43 6.79
C LEU A 18 0.28 -0.89 6.77
N ALA A 19 1.39 -0.29 6.33
CA ALA A 19 1.62 1.15 6.43
C ALA A 19 0.65 1.96 5.55
N SER A 20 0.15 3.06 6.11
CA SER A 20 -0.44 4.18 5.39
C SER A 20 0.65 5.17 4.93
N ILE A 21 0.30 6.05 3.99
CA ILE A 21 1.18 7.10 3.48
C ILE A 21 0.36 8.40 3.41
N HIS A 22 0.85 9.46 4.04
CA HIS A 22 0.15 10.74 4.19
C HIS A 22 0.88 11.92 3.56
N ASN A 23 2.09 11.70 3.02
CA ASN A 23 2.85 12.73 2.31
C ASN A 23 3.97 12.14 1.45
N GLN A 24 4.58 13.00 0.65
CA GLN A 24 5.68 12.63 -0.25
C GLN A 24 6.94 12.17 0.51
N GLN A 25 7.20 12.71 1.71
CA GLN A 25 8.38 12.33 2.50
C GLN A 25 8.25 10.88 2.99
N GLU A 26 7.09 10.49 3.50
CA GLU A 26 6.75 9.12 3.88
C GLU A 26 6.81 8.16 2.70
N ASN A 27 6.18 8.53 1.57
CA ASN A 27 6.24 7.74 0.34
C ASN A 27 7.69 7.43 -0.06
N SER A 28 8.54 8.47 -0.06
CA SER A 28 9.96 8.36 -0.40
C SER A 28 10.76 7.58 0.63
N PHE A 29 10.42 7.70 1.91
CA PHE A 29 11.05 6.94 2.99
C PHE A 29 10.74 5.45 2.87
N VAL A 30 9.47 5.08 2.74
CA VAL A 30 9.01 3.69 2.62
C VAL A 30 9.60 3.04 1.37
N ARG A 31 9.58 3.72 0.21
CA ARG A 31 10.20 3.20 -1.02
C ARG A 31 11.69 2.90 -0.83
N ARG A 32 12.45 3.85 -0.26
CA ARG A 32 13.89 3.67 -0.03
C ARG A 32 14.17 2.55 0.97
N LEU A 33 13.38 2.46 2.04
CA LEU A 33 13.50 1.40 3.03
C LEU A 33 13.26 0.04 2.37
N ALA A 34 12.19 -0.11 1.61
CA ALA A 34 11.86 -1.34 0.90
C ALA A 34 12.99 -1.79 -0.05
N VAL A 35 13.47 -0.88 -0.90
CA VAL A 35 14.61 -1.15 -1.80
C VAL A 35 15.87 -1.54 -1.02
N SER A 36 16.18 -0.84 0.08
CA SER A 36 17.33 -1.17 0.94
C SER A 36 17.25 -2.56 1.59
N LYS A 37 16.03 -3.11 1.71
CA LYS A 37 15.76 -4.46 2.22
C LYS A 37 15.59 -5.50 1.11
N GLY A 38 15.83 -5.12 -0.16
CA GLY A 38 15.77 -6.01 -1.31
C GLY A 38 14.37 -6.19 -1.92
N ALA A 39 13.36 -5.44 -1.48
CA ALA A 39 12.03 -5.47 -2.09
C ALA A 39 12.02 -4.62 -3.37
N VAL A 40 12.34 -5.26 -4.51
CA VAL A 40 12.47 -4.63 -5.84
C VAL A 40 11.30 -4.92 -6.80
N ASN A 41 10.33 -5.74 -6.36
CA ASN A 41 9.16 -6.13 -7.16
C ASN A 41 7.86 -5.52 -6.60
N GLY A 42 7.97 -4.36 -5.96
CA GLY A 42 6.89 -3.70 -5.24
C GLY A 42 6.67 -4.21 -3.82
N VAL A 43 5.85 -3.47 -3.07
CA VAL A 43 5.52 -3.73 -1.67
C VAL A 43 4.05 -3.38 -1.44
N PHE A 44 3.34 -4.19 -0.66
CA PHE A 44 1.97 -3.87 -0.27
C PHE A 44 1.89 -2.73 0.73
N LEU A 45 0.94 -1.82 0.50
CA LEU A 45 0.56 -0.79 1.47
C LEU A 45 -0.78 -1.13 2.11
N GLY A 46 -1.12 -0.45 3.20
CA GLY A 46 -2.31 -0.74 3.99
C GLY A 46 -3.63 -0.29 3.37
N ALA A 47 -3.69 0.02 2.08
CA ALA A 47 -4.92 0.45 1.44
C ALA A 47 -5.62 -0.69 0.71
N THR A 48 -6.93 -0.72 0.86
CA THR A 48 -7.83 -1.57 0.09
C THR A 48 -9.05 -0.77 -0.36
N ILE A 49 -9.73 -1.23 -1.41
CA ILE A 49 -11.01 -0.67 -1.82
C ILE A 49 -12.07 -1.10 -0.80
N SER A 50 -12.67 -0.14 -0.10
CA SER A 50 -13.73 -0.38 0.86
C SER A 50 -15.07 0.14 0.33
N GLY A 51 -16.01 -0.77 0.06
CA GLY A 51 -17.42 -0.41 -0.16
C GLY A 51 -17.82 0.00 -1.58
N LYS A 52 -19.07 0.52 -1.69
CA LYS A 52 -19.85 0.64 -2.93
C LYS A 52 -19.33 1.64 -3.98
N TRP A 53 -18.33 2.46 -3.65
CA TRP A 53 -17.93 3.62 -4.47
C TRP A 53 -16.55 3.52 -5.13
N LYS A 54 -15.81 2.42 -4.95
CA LYS A 54 -14.45 2.21 -5.52
C LYS A 54 -13.36 3.14 -4.94
N ASP A 55 -13.59 3.74 -3.78
CA ASP A 55 -12.61 4.58 -3.13
C ASP A 55 -11.63 3.74 -2.28
N PHE A 56 -10.35 4.08 -2.33
CA PHE A 56 -9.33 3.47 -1.47
C PHE A 56 -9.44 4.01 -0.05
N GLY A 57 -9.19 3.16 0.93
CA GLY A 57 -9.08 3.54 2.32
C GLY A 57 -8.00 2.76 3.05
N TRP A 58 -7.33 3.41 4.00
CA TRP A 58 -6.33 2.78 4.84
C TRP A 58 -6.98 1.86 5.89
N VAL A 59 -6.42 0.66 6.07
CA VAL A 59 -6.95 -0.35 7.00
C VAL A 59 -6.63 -0.06 8.46
N ASP A 60 -5.77 0.93 8.72
CA ASP A 60 -5.52 1.47 10.05
C ASP A 60 -6.53 2.57 10.45
N GLY A 61 -7.42 2.98 9.54
CA GLY A 61 -8.45 3.99 9.77
C GLY A 61 -7.94 5.42 9.66
N SER A 62 -6.71 5.64 9.19
CA SER A 62 -6.18 6.97 8.91
C SER A 62 -6.87 7.61 7.69
N ASP A 63 -6.78 8.94 7.60
CA ASP A 63 -7.40 9.69 6.52
C ASP A 63 -6.76 9.39 5.17
N TRP A 64 -7.59 9.38 4.12
CA TRP A 64 -7.12 9.30 2.73
C TRP A 64 -6.78 10.71 2.23
N ASP A 65 -5.57 11.18 2.54
CA ASP A 65 -5.11 12.57 2.33
C ASP A 65 -3.91 12.70 1.37
N TYR A 66 -3.40 11.58 0.87
CA TYR A 66 -2.28 11.55 -0.07
C TYR A 66 -2.46 10.50 -1.15
N GLU A 67 -2.26 10.93 -2.40
CA GLU A 67 -2.31 10.07 -3.58
C GLU A 67 -1.05 10.26 -4.42
N ASN A 68 -0.48 9.13 -4.86
CA ASN A 68 0.67 9.10 -5.75
C ASN A 68 0.60 7.86 -6.65
N PHE A 69 -0.55 7.73 -7.35
CA PHE A 69 -0.76 6.65 -8.28
C PHE A 69 0.09 6.81 -9.53
N HIS A 70 0.51 5.68 -10.12
CA HIS A 70 1.14 5.67 -11.44
C HIS A 70 0.13 6.15 -12.50
N HIS A 71 0.61 6.72 -13.60
CA HIS A 71 -0.22 7.01 -14.77
C HIS A 71 -0.93 5.71 -15.17
N ASP A 72 -2.25 5.70 -15.30
CA ASP A 72 -3.11 4.52 -15.50
C ASP A 72 -3.60 3.78 -14.24
N PHE A 73 -3.26 4.24 -13.03
CA PHE A 73 -3.83 3.71 -11.79
C PHE A 73 -4.60 4.78 -11.01
N PRO A 74 -5.65 4.41 -10.26
CA PRO A 74 -6.21 3.06 -10.15
C PRO A 74 -7.00 2.62 -11.40
N ALA A 75 -6.80 1.37 -11.83
CA ALA A 75 -7.49 0.78 -12.98
C ALA A 75 -8.46 -0.34 -12.56
N ALA A 76 -9.64 -0.36 -13.21
CA ALA A 76 -10.61 -1.44 -13.00
C ALA A 76 -10.05 -2.79 -13.47
N GLY A 77 -10.19 -3.82 -12.64
CA GLY A 77 -9.77 -5.20 -12.96
C GLY A 77 -8.35 -5.57 -12.53
N PHE A 78 -7.59 -4.66 -11.92
CA PHE A 78 -6.22 -4.91 -11.42
C PHE A 78 -6.15 -5.33 -9.94
N GLY A 79 -7.31 -5.46 -9.28
CA GLY A 79 -7.44 -5.89 -7.88
C GLY A 79 -7.80 -4.75 -6.92
N ASP A 80 -8.11 -5.12 -5.68
CA ASP A 80 -8.64 -4.20 -4.66
C ASP A 80 -7.59 -3.80 -3.61
N CYS A 81 -6.31 -4.07 -3.88
CA CYS A 81 -5.19 -3.90 -2.93
C CYS A 81 -4.17 -2.91 -3.49
N LEU A 82 -3.64 -2.04 -2.65
CA LEU A 82 -2.61 -1.08 -3.06
C LEU A 82 -1.20 -1.65 -2.90
N ALA A 83 -0.38 -1.46 -3.93
CA ALA A 83 1.05 -1.74 -3.88
C ALA A 83 1.84 -0.50 -4.34
N MET A 84 2.96 -0.26 -3.66
CA MET A 84 3.96 0.70 -4.06
C MET A 84 4.91 0.06 -5.05
N ASP A 85 5.16 0.74 -6.17
CA ASP A 85 6.22 0.36 -7.10
C ASP A 85 7.61 0.69 -6.51
N THR A 86 8.45 -0.34 -6.48
CA THR A 86 9.84 -0.24 -6.04
C THR A 86 10.83 -0.67 -7.12
N SER A 87 10.33 -0.93 -8.33
CA SER A 87 11.19 -1.14 -9.48
C SER A 87 11.97 0.14 -9.82
N THR A 88 13.17 -0.04 -10.34
CA THR A 88 14.11 1.02 -10.76
C THR A 88 14.03 1.27 -12.24
#